data_AF-A0A645IL88-F1
#
_entry.id   AF-A0A645IL88-F1
#
_cell.length_a   1.000
_cell.length_b   1.000
_cell.length_c   1.000
_cell.angle_alpha   90.00
_cell.angle_beta   90.00
_cell.angle_gamma   90.00
#
_symmetry.space_group_name_H-M   'P 1'
#
loop_
_entity.id
_entity.type
_entity.pdbx_description
1 polymer ?
#
loop_
_entity_poly.entity_id
_entity_poly.type
_entity_poly.pdbx_seq_one_letter_code
_entity_poly.pdbx_strand_id
1 'polypeptide(L)' 'MSHIETANTKTSLSSLLKIANALHTSLDDLVYENMVHNKHISVKELNLLISDCDDREIAAIVEMARTTIHILRNKNK' A
#
# COMPACT_ATOMS: atom_id res chain seq x y z
N MET A 1 -26.01 -9.09 9.56
CA MET A 1 -24.81 -9.29 8.72
C MET A 1 -25.23 -9.24 7.27
N SER A 2 -24.62 -8.33 6.51
CA SER A 2 -24.96 -8.03 5.12
C SER A 2 -24.13 -8.89 4.16
N HIS A 3 -24.70 -9.26 3.02
CA HIS A 3 -24.04 -10.03 1.95
C HIS A 3 -22.79 -9.33 1.37
N ILE A 4 -22.64 -8.03 1.61
CA ILE A 4 -21.43 -7.26 1.29
C ILE A 4 -20.27 -7.67 2.21
N GLU A 5 -20.54 -7.96 3.49
CA GLU A 5 -19.54 -8.37 4.48
C GLU A 5 -18.97 -9.77 4.22
N THR A 6 -19.59 -10.55 3.32
CA THR A 6 -19.18 -11.93 2.98
C THR A 6 -18.60 -12.06 1.56
N ALA A 7 -18.34 -10.95 0.88
CA ALA A 7 -17.71 -10.92 -0.46
C ALA A 7 -18.38 -11.82 -1.53
N ASN A 8 -19.66 -12.17 -1.36
CA ASN A 8 -20.38 -13.12 -2.21
C ASN A 8 -21.12 -12.46 -3.38
N THR A 9 -20.93 -11.16 -3.62
CA THR A 9 -21.61 -10.41 -4.69
C THR A 9 -20.60 -9.60 -5.49
N LYS A 10 -20.64 -9.71 -6.83
CA LYS A 10 -19.92 -8.80 -7.73
C LYS A 10 -20.51 -7.40 -7.55
N THR A 11 -19.88 -6.56 -6.73
CA THR A 11 -20.25 -5.16 -6.59
C THR A 11 -20.01 -4.44 -7.91
N SER A 12 -20.98 -3.64 -8.37
CA SER A 12 -20.80 -2.86 -9.58
C SER A 12 -19.76 -1.76 -9.37
N LEU A 13 -19.03 -1.37 -10.42
CA LEU A 13 -18.09 -0.24 -10.36
C LEU A 13 -18.76 1.04 -9.83
N SER A 14 -20.04 1.25 -10.16
CA SER A 14 -20.85 2.36 -9.66
C SER A 14 -21.03 2.31 -8.13
N SER A 15 -21.24 1.13 -7.57
CA SER A 15 -21.36 0.92 -6.12
C SER A 15 -20.04 1.21 -5.41
N LEU A 16 -18.92 0.73 -5.97
CA LEU A 16 -17.60 0.93 -5.38
C LEU A 16 -17.18 2.41 -5.43
N LEU A 17 -17.49 3.12 -6.52
CA LEU A 17 -17.26 4.57 -6.64
C LEU A 17 -18.08 5.39 -5.63
N LYS A 18 -19.34 5.01 -5.38
CA LYS A 18 -20.18 5.67 -4.36
C LYS A 18 -19.60 5.51 -2.97
N ILE A 19 -19.05 4.34 -2.66
CA ILE A 19 -18.37 4.06 -1.39
C ILE A 19 -17.10 4.92 -1.27
N ALA A 20 -16.28 4.99 -2.31
CA ALA A 20 -15.06 5.80 -2.33
C ALA A 20 -15.36 7.28 -2.07
N ASN A 21 -16.36 7.83 -2.77
CA ASN A 21 -16.79 9.20 -2.58
C ASN A 21 -17.35 9.47 -1.18
N ALA A 22 -18.13 8.53 -0.62
CA ALA A 22 -18.69 8.67 0.73
C ALA A 22 -17.61 8.65 1.82
N LEU A 23 -16.51 7.96 1.58
CA LEU A 23 -15.36 7.86 2.48
C LEU A 23 -14.27 8.91 2.16
N HIS A 24 -14.52 9.83 1.22
CA HIS A 24 -13.56 10.83 0.75
C HIS A 24 -12.18 10.24 0.37
N THR A 25 -12.19 9.04 -0.20
CA THR A 25 -10.98 8.28 -0.57
C THR A 25 -11.03 7.90 -2.04
N SER A 26 -9.89 7.50 -2.61
CA SER A 26 -9.86 7.05 -4.00
C SER A 26 -10.32 5.60 -4.12
N LEU A 27 -10.73 5.21 -5.34
CA LEU A 27 -11.10 3.82 -5.61
C LEU A 27 -9.92 2.87 -5.35
N ASP A 28 -8.71 3.32 -5.71
CA ASP A 28 -7.47 2.56 -5.54
C ASP A 28 -7.16 2.28 -4.06
N ASP A 29 -7.48 3.23 -3.17
CA ASP A 29 -7.31 3.06 -1.73
C ASP A 29 -8.23 1.96 -1.15
N LEU A 30 -9.44 1.80 -1.71
CA LEU A 30 -10.40 0.77 -1.25
C LEU A 30 -10.00 -0.66 -1.65
N VAL A 31 -9.32 -0.81 -2.79
CA VAL A 31 -8.87 -2.12 -3.29
C VAL A 31 -7.43 -2.44 -2.90
N TYR A 32 -6.76 -1.52 -2.20
CA TYR A 32 -5.36 -1.61 -1.77
C TYR A 32 -5.01 -2.92 -1.07
N GLU A 33 -5.80 -3.36 -0.09
CA GLU A 33 -5.55 -4.60 0.66
C GLU A 33 -5.67 -5.88 -0.20
N ASN A 34 -6.32 -5.80 -1.35
CA ASN A 34 -6.64 -6.95 -2.21
C ASN A 34 -5.78 -7.03 -3.49
N MET A 35 -4.88 -6.08 -3.72
CA MET A 35 -4.05 -6.04 -4.94
C MET A 35 -2.70 -6.74 -4.75
N VAL A 36 -2.45 -7.78 -5.55
CA VAL A 36 -1.22 -8.58 -5.56
C VAL A 36 0.01 -7.79 -6.05
N HIS A 37 -0.15 -6.55 -6.56
CA HIS A 37 0.91 -5.77 -7.24
C HIS A 37 1.04 -4.32 -6.71
N ASN A 38 1.19 -4.15 -5.39
CA ASN A 38 1.25 -2.82 -4.74
C ASN A 38 2.63 -2.14 -4.73
N LYS A 39 3.64 -2.68 -5.45
CA LYS A 39 5.02 -2.16 -5.41
C LYS A 39 5.11 -0.66 -5.72
N HIS A 40 4.36 -0.17 -6.72
CA HIS A 40 4.36 1.24 -7.10
C HIS A 40 3.82 2.14 -5.97
N ILE A 41 2.83 1.66 -5.22
CA ILE A 41 2.21 2.41 -4.12
C ILE A 41 3.16 2.47 -2.92
N SER A 42 3.78 1.35 -2.54
CA SER A 42 4.77 1.34 -1.45
C SER A 42 6.00 2.21 -1.77
N VAL A 43 6.41 2.28 -3.04
CA VAL A 43 7.48 3.20 -3.48
C VAL A 43 7.04 4.66 -3.36
N LYS A 44 5.80 4.98 -3.72
CA LYS A 44 5.25 6.33 -3.56
C LYS A 44 5.18 6.75 -2.10
N GLU A 45 4.73 5.87 -1.21
CA GLU A 45 4.68 6.11 0.23
C GLU A 45 6.07 6.32 0.82
N LEU A 46 7.05 5.48 0.44
CA LEU A 46 8.45 5.67 0.85
C LEU A 46 9.01 7.02 0.40
N ASN A 47 8.72 7.45 -0.84
CA ASN A 47 9.15 8.75 -1.34
C ASN A 47 8.54 9.92 -0.56
N LEU A 48 7.27 9.80 -0.14
CA LEU A 48 6.64 10.81 0.71
C LEU A 48 7.29 10.84 2.11
N LEU A 49 7.58 9.68 2.68
CA LEU A 49 8.19 9.55 3.99
C LEU A 49 9.58 10.21 4.06
N ILE A 50 10.39 10.05 3.02
CA ILE A 50 11.76 10.60 2.97
C ILE A 50 11.82 12.02 2.36
N SER A 51 10.67 12.63 2.03
CA SER A 51 10.64 13.87 1.26
C SER A 51 11.19 15.10 2.00
N ASP A 52 11.19 15.08 3.34
CA ASP A 52 11.68 16.16 4.22
C ASP A 52 12.96 15.75 4.98
N CYS A 53 13.58 14.62 4.62
CA CYS A 53 14.79 14.12 5.27
C CYS A 53 16.05 14.80 4.72
N ASP A 54 17.04 15.01 5.60
CA ASP A 54 18.37 15.45 5.20
C ASP A 54 19.22 14.31 4.61
N ASP A 55 20.34 14.64 3.96
CA ASP A 55 21.21 13.66 3.29
C ASP A 55 21.70 12.54 4.22
N ARG A 56 21.90 12.83 5.52
CA ARG A 56 22.38 11.85 6.50
C ARG A 56 21.27 10.91 6.91
N GLU A 57 20.06 11.44 7.11
CA GLU A 57 18.86 10.66 7.40
C GLU A 57 18.53 9.71 6.25
N ILE A 58 18.58 10.21 5.01
CA ILE A 58 18.38 9.37 3.82
C ILE A 58 19.42 8.25 3.75
N ALA A 59 20.70 8.55 3.99
CA ALA A 59 21.76 7.54 3.99
C ALA A 59 21.54 6.45 5.05
N ALA A 60 21.11 6.83 6.26
CA ALA A 60 20.79 5.89 7.34
C ALA A 60 19.59 5.00 6.98
N ILE A 61 18.52 5.58 6.43
CA ILE A 61 17.32 4.85 6.01
C ILE A 61 17.65 3.85 4.89
N VAL A 62 18.47 4.25 3.92
CA VAL A 62 18.91 3.36 2.84
C VAL A 62 19.67 2.16 3.39
N GLU A 63 20.56 2.37 4.36
CA GLU A 63 21.33 1.27 4.94
C GLU A 63 20.46 0.30 5.73
N MET A 64 19.52 0.83 6.53
CA MET A 64 18.51 0.01 7.22
C MET A 64 17.68 -0.82 6.24
N ALA A 65 17.23 -0.21 5.14
CA ALA A 65 16.46 -0.91 4.11
C ALA A 65 17.29 -2.03 3.44
N ARG A 66 18.57 -1.77 3.15
CA ARG A 66 19.50 -2.77 2.59
C ARG A 66 19.67 -3.96 3.53
N THR A 67 19.94 -3.72 4.81
CA THR A 67 20.08 -4.78 5.82
C THR A 67 18.80 -5.60 5.92
N THR A 68 17.65 -4.95 5.97
CA THR A 68 16.33 -5.60 6.06
C THR A 68 16.08 -6.51 4.85
N ILE A 69 16.33 -6.01 3.64
CA ILE A 69 16.19 -6.80 2.40
C ILE A 69 17.14 -8.00 2.40
N HIS A 70 18.38 -7.82 2.85
CA HIS A 70 19.36 -8.91 2.94
C HIS A 70 18.89 -10.03 3.87
N ILE A 71 18.40 -9.68 5.07
CA ILE A 71 17.87 -10.65 6.04
C ILE A 71 16.68 -11.41 5.45
N LEU A 72 15.72 -10.70 4.84
CA LEU A 72 14.53 -11.32 4.26
C LEU A 72 14.87 -12.31 3.14
N ARG A 73 15.83 -11.97 2.28
CA ARG A 73 16.27 -12.84 1.18
C ARG A 73 17.06 -14.04 1.66
N ASN A 74 17.84 -13.90 2.73
CA ASN A 74 18.58 -15.02 3.32
C ASN A 74 17.68 -15.97 4.12
N LYS A 75 16.60 -15.48 4.74
CA LYS A 75 15.62 -16.32 5.44
C LYS A 75 14.76 -17.20 4.52
N ASN A 76 14.67 -16.85 3.24
CA ASN A 76 13.89 -17.57 2.23
C ASN A 76 14.73 -18.59 1.43
N LYS A 77 15.96 -18.89 1.89
CA LYS A 77 16.85 -19.94 1.39
C LYS A 77 16.95 -21.05 2.43
#